data_AF-A0A926DFT1-F1
#
_entry.id   AF-A0A926DFT1-F1
#
_cell.length_a   1.000
_cell.length_b   1.000
_cell.length_c   1.000
_cell.angle_alpha   90.00
_cell.angle_beta   90.00
_cell.angle_gamma   90.00
#
_symmetry.space_group_name_H-M   'P 1'
#
loop_
_entity.id
_entity.type
_entity.pdbx_description
1 polymer ?
#
loop_
_entity_poly.entity_id
_entity_poly.type
_entity_poly.pdbx_seq_one_letter_code
_entity_poly.pdbx_strand_id
1 'polypeptide(L)' 'MTRGRTAKHYEYKFVKASARAGRGAAPGGAFEACQDAILAGAQQGWRFQQIVISFNERTGVYGAGCYPIIFEKEAD' A
#
# COMPACT_ATOMS: atom_id res chain seq x y z
N MET A 1 33.67 -16.88 -11.65
CA MET A 1 32.82 -16.11 -12.58
C MET A 1 31.59 -15.62 -11.82
N THR A 2 31.69 -14.45 -11.18
CA THR A 2 30.53 -13.79 -10.57
C THR A 2 29.75 -13.11 -11.70
N ARG A 3 28.60 -13.69 -12.09
CA ARG A 3 27.65 -12.99 -12.98
C ARG A 3 27.35 -11.64 -12.35
N GLY A 4 27.70 -10.55 -13.04
CA GLY A 4 27.27 -9.22 -12.66
C GLY A 4 25.75 -9.22 -12.53
N ARG A 5 25.24 -8.99 -11.32
CA ARG A 5 23.83 -8.73 -11.10
C ARG A 5 23.56 -7.39 -11.78
N THR A 6 22.98 -7.40 -12.97
CA THR A 6 22.37 -6.20 -13.52
C THR A 6 21.36 -5.69 -12.49
N ALA A 7 21.49 -4.42 -12.09
CA ALA A 7 20.57 -3.82 -11.15
C ALA A 7 19.17 -3.90 -11.75
N LYS A 8 18.24 -4.55 -11.03
CA LYS A 8 16.84 -4.61 -11.45
C LYS A 8 16.21 -3.25 -11.18
N HIS A 9 15.52 -2.71 -12.18
CA HIS A 9 14.69 -1.51 -12.04
C HIS A 9 13.27 -1.92 -11.67
N TYR A 10 12.56 -1.07 -10.93
CA TYR A 10 11.20 -1.34 -10.49
C TYR A 10 10.31 -0.12 -10.68
N GLU A 11 9.09 -0.35 -11.16
CA GLU A 11 8.00 0.61 -11.14
C GLU A 11 7.26 0.51 -9.80
N TYR A 12 6.84 1.65 -9.26
CA TYR A 12 6.11 1.71 -7.99
C TYR A 12 4.72 2.33 -8.17
N LYS A 13 3.73 1.71 -7.53
CA LYS A 13 2.35 2.19 -7.49
C LYS A 13 1.91 2.40 -6.04
N PHE A 14 1.26 3.54 -5.79
CA PHE A 14 0.74 3.92 -4.47
C PHE A 14 -0.78 4.00 -4.53
N VAL A 15 -1.46 3.20 -3.70
CA VAL A 15 -2.93 3.18 -3.62
C VAL A 15 -3.37 3.60 -2.23
N LYS A 16 -4.35 4.50 -2.11
CA LYS A 16 -4.93 4.87 -0.82
C LYS A 16 -6.15 3.98 -0.55
N ALA A 17 -6.07 3.13 0.47
CA ALA A 17 -7.24 2.43 0.99
C ALA A 17 -7.86 3.28 2.11
N SER A 18 -9.07 3.79 1.89
CA SER A 18 -9.78 4.56 2.91
C SER A 18 -10.42 3.62 3.93
N ALA A 19 -10.15 3.84 5.21
CA ALA A 19 -11.09 3.42 6.24
C ALA A 19 -12.39 4.19 6.00
N ARG A 20 -13.54 3.51 5.88
CA ARG A 20 -14.83 4.21 5.85
C ARG A 20 -14.89 5.12 7.08
N ALA A 21 -14.90 6.43 6.90
CA ALA A 21 -14.93 7.40 7.99
C ALA A 21 -16.33 8.00 8.11
N GLY A 22 -16.94 7.93 9.29
CA GLY A 22 -18.27 8.48 9.57
C GLY A 22 -18.99 7.78 10.72
N ARG A 23 -20.08 8.39 11.22
CA ARG A 23 -20.99 7.75 12.19
C ARG A 23 -21.61 6.52 11.53
N GLY A 24 -21.23 5.32 12.00
CA GLY A 24 -21.67 4.02 11.43
C GLY A 24 -20.57 3.22 10.74
N ALA A 25 -19.31 3.66 10.77
CA ALA A 25 -18.20 2.83 10.33
C ALA A 25 -18.05 1.61 11.25
N ALA A 26 -18.19 0.40 10.68
CA ALA A 26 -17.94 -0.84 11.41
C ALA A 26 -16.45 -0.95 11.76
N PRO A 27 -16.09 -1.42 12.96
CA PRO A 27 -14.73 -1.82 13.28
C PRO A 27 -14.21 -2.79 12.22
N GLY A 28 -13.02 -2.57 11.67
CA GLY A 28 -12.41 -3.47 10.67
C GLY A 28 -12.57 -3.07 9.21
N GLY A 29 -13.42 -2.09 8.86
CA GLY A 29 -13.64 -1.71 7.45
C GLY A 29 -12.39 -1.18 6.72
N ALA A 30 -11.39 -0.72 7.45
CA ALA A 30 -10.10 -0.35 6.88
C ALA A 30 -9.22 -1.56 6.52
N PHE A 31 -9.31 -2.62 7.31
CA PHE A 31 -8.57 -3.86 7.07
C PHE A 31 -9.07 -4.52 5.78
N GLU A 32 -10.39 -4.63 5.62
CA GLU A 32 -11.04 -5.18 4.42
C GLU A 32 -10.68 -4.36 3.17
N ALA A 33 -10.74 -3.03 3.24
CA ALA A 33 -10.36 -2.17 2.12
C ALA A 33 -8.88 -2.34 1.71
N CYS A 34 -7.98 -2.54 2.68
CA CYS A 34 -6.58 -2.83 2.40
C CYS A 34 -6.41 -4.21 1.74
N GLN A 35 -7.11 -5.22 2.25
CA GLN A 35 -7.09 -6.58 1.71
C GLN A 35 -7.58 -6.59 0.26
N ASP A 36 -8.69 -5.93 -0.03
CA ASP A 36 -9.26 -5.84 -1.38
C ASP A 36 -8.29 -5.15 -2.35
N ALA A 37 -7.67 -4.04 -1.93
CA ALA A 37 -6.69 -3.33 -2.74
C ALA A 37 -5.46 -4.19 -3.06
N ILE A 38 -4.98 -4.98 -2.09
CA ILE A 38 -3.85 -5.91 -2.28
C ILE A 38 -4.21 -7.00 -3.29
N LEU A 39 -5.38 -7.63 -3.12
CA LEU A 39 -5.85 -8.69 -4.02
C LEU A 39 -6.06 -8.16 -5.45
N ALA A 40 -6.66 -6.99 -5.61
CA ALA A 40 -6.85 -6.36 -6.90
C ALA A 40 -5.52 -5.98 -7.58
N GLY A 41 -4.53 -5.52 -6.80
CA GLY A 41 -3.18 -5.27 -7.30
C GLY A 41 -2.48 -6.53 -7.79
N ALA A 42 -2.57 -7.62 -7.01
CA ALA A 42 -2.00 -8.92 -7.37
C ALA A 42 -2.60 -9.47 -8.67
N GLN A 43 -3.91 -9.33 -8.87
CA GLN A 43 -4.59 -9.72 -10.12
C GLN A 43 -4.11 -8.91 -11.34
N GLN A 44 -3.60 -7.69 -11.13
CA GLN A 44 -3.02 -6.83 -12.17
C GLN A 44 -1.50 -7.05 -12.34
N GLY A 45 -0.92 -8.06 -11.69
CA GLY A 45 0.51 -8.36 -11.77
C GLY A 45 1.42 -7.47 -10.93
N TRP A 46 0.85 -6.70 -10.00
CA TRP A 46 1.62 -5.91 -9.04
C TRP A 46 1.98 -6.74 -7.81
N ARG A 47 3.23 -6.65 -7.35
CA ARG A 47 3.65 -7.27 -6.10
C ARG A 47 3.43 -6.30 -4.95
N PHE A 48 2.72 -6.74 -3.91
CA PHE A 48 2.59 -5.98 -2.68
C PHE A 48 3.94 -5.83 -1.98
N GLN A 49 4.24 -4.61 -1.56
CA GLN A 49 5.43 -4.29 -0.77
C GLN A 49 5.04 -3.97 0.68
N GLN A 50 4.34 -2.85 0.88
CA GLN A 50 4.14 -2.30 2.21
C GLN A 50 2.82 -1.53 2.34
N ILE A 51 2.22 -1.58 3.53
CA ILE A 51 1.23 -0.59 3.98
C ILE A 51 1.93 0.43 4.87
N VAL A 52 1.76 1.71 4.58
CA VAL A 52 2.35 2.81 5.36
C VAL A 52 1.32 3.37 6.33
N ILE A 53 1.71 3.57 7.59
CA ILE A 53 0.93 4.36 8.54
C ILE A 53 1.53 5.77 8.53
N SER A 54 0.83 6.71 7.91
CA SER A 54 1.31 8.08 7.80
C SER A 54 1.42 8.72 9.19
N PHE A 55 2.58 9.35 9.45
CA PHE A 55 2.75 10.26 10.57
C PHE A 55 2.05 11.58 10.25
N ASN A 56 1.14 12.02 11.12
CA ASN A 56 0.51 13.32 10.97
C ASN A 56 1.37 14.37 11.68
N GLU A 57 2.21 15.08 10.92
CA GLU A 57 3.13 16.10 11.46
C GLU A 57 2.41 17.20 12.24
N ARG A 58 1.17 17.54 11.86
CA ARG A 58 0.38 18.57 12.53
C ARG A 58 -0.09 18.15 13.91
N THR A 59 -0.46 16.87 14.08
CA THR A 59 -1.03 16.37 15.34
C THR A 59 -0.05 15.52 16.15
N GLY A 60 1.14 15.22 15.61
CA GLY A 60 2.17 14.42 16.27
C GLY A 60 1.79 12.96 16.50
N VAL A 61 0.76 12.45 15.81
CA VAL A 61 0.26 11.08 16.00
C VAL A 61 0.41 10.27 14.71
N TYR A 62 0.76 9.00 14.87
CA TYR A 62 0.61 8.01 13.81
C TYR A 62 -0.87 7.69 13.68
N GLY A 63 -1.46 8.01 12.54
CA GLY A 63 -2.89 7.88 12.33
C GLY A 63 -3.22 7.99 10.86
N ALA A 64 -3.86 6.95 10.34
CA ALA A 64 -4.25 6.87 8.94
C ALA A 64 -5.73 7.26 8.79
N GLY A 65 -6.00 8.44 8.21
CA GLY A 65 -7.31 8.71 7.59
C GLY A 65 -7.50 7.85 6.31
N CYS A 66 -6.39 7.38 5.73
CA CYS A 66 -6.30 6.37 4.69
C CYS A 66 -4.96 5.65 4.84
N TYR A 67 -4.87 4.42 4.34
CA TYR A 67 -3.67 3.59 4.34
C TYR A 67 -3.06 3.60 2.93
N PRO A 68 -1.90 4.27 2.73
CA PRO A 68 -1.13 4.11 1.50
C PRO A 68 -0.56 2.69 1.41
N ILE A 69 -0.82 2.04 0.29
CA ILE A 69 -0.34 0.70 -0.06
C ILE A 69 0.62 0.85 -1.22
N ILE A 70 1.84 0.37 -1.04
CA ILE A 70 2.93 0.41 -2.01
C ILE A 70 3.00 -0.94 -2.71
N PHE A 71 2.99 -0.89 -4.03
CA PHE A 71 3.26 -2.03 -4.88
C PHE A 71 4.51 -1.78 -5.72
N GLU A 72 5.17 -2.86 -6.10
CA GLU A 72 6.28 -2.86 -7.04
C GLU A 72 6.02 -3.82 -8.21
N LYS A 73 6.62 -3.53 -9.35
CA LYS A 73 6.71 -4.43 -10.50
C LYS A 73 8.09 -4.26 -11.13
N GLU A 74 8.72 -5.35 -11.60
CA GLU A 74 10.00 -5.24 -12.32
C GLU A 74 9.75 -4.44 -13.61
N ALA A 75 10.57 -3.41 -13.82
CA ALA A 75 10.52 -2.57 -15.02
C ALA A 75 11.24 -3.30 -16.16
N ASP A 76 10.68 -3.21 -17.37
CA ASP A 76 11.27 -3.78 -18.59
C ASP A 76 12.60 -3.11 -18.98
#